data_AF-A0A078MM58-F1
#
_entry.id   AF-A0A078MM58-F1
#
_cell.length_a   1.000
_cell.length_b   1.000
_cell.length_c   1.000
_cell.angle_alpha   90.00
_cell.angle_beta   90.00
_cell.angle_gamma   90.00
#
_symmetry.space_group_name_H-M   'P 1'
#
loop_
_entity.id
_entity.type
_entity.pdbx_description
1 polymer ?
#
loop_
_entity_poly.entity_id
_entity_poly.type
_entity_poly.pdbx_seq_one_letter_code
_entity_poly.pdbx_strand_id
1 'polypeptide(L)' 'MEKYTINYQNGFTNEFSGTLEEAKLEALDGMSYTQASVSIEKDGEVVTTSRWYGVEPTQEDHDNNAVLEEIGGGFYGDWE' A
#
# COMPACT_ATOMS: atom_id res chain seq x y z
N MET A 1 1.69 -13.91 16.55
CA MET A 1 2.12 -13.37 15.25
C MET A 1 1.07 -13.76 14.26
N GLU A 2 0.58 -12.79 13.50
CA GLU A 2 -0.46 -13.01 12.50
C GLU A 2 0.20 -13.18 11.13
N LYS A 3 -0.52 -13.78 10.18
CA LYS A 3 -0.09 -13.89 8.80
C LYS A 3 -0.88 -12.92 7.95
N TYR A 4 -0.17 -12.18 7.12
CA TYR A 4 -0.75 -11.25 6.16
C TYR A 4 -0.28 -11.60 4.76
N THR A 5 -1.12 -11.31 3.76
CA THR A 5 -0.76 -11.37 2.35
C THR A 5 -0.81 -9.96 1.80
N ILE A 6 0.34 -9.43 1.39
CA ILE A 6 0.44 -8.14 0.71
C ILE A 6 0.26 -8.40 -0.78
N ASN A 7 -0.79 -7.87 -1.36
CA ASN A 7 -1.16 -8.08 -2.75
C ASN A 7 -0.98 -6.77 -3.51
N TYR A 8 -0.01 -6.75 -4.44
CA TYR A 8 0.34 -5.56 -5.22
C TYR A 8 -0.52 -5.40 -6.48
N GLN A 9 -1.55 -6.23 -6.64
CA GLN A 9 -2.54 -6.23 -7.74
C GLN A 9 -1.93 -6.29 -9.15
N ASN A 10 -0.69 -6.77 -9.26
CA ASN A 10 0.05 -6.96 -10.50
C ASN A 10 0.42 -8.44 -10.73
N GLY A 11 -0.22 -9.36 -9.98
CA GLY A 11 0.10 -10.79 -9.95
C GLY A 11 1.22 -11.18 -8.99
N PHE A 12 1.82 -10.21 -8.28
CA PHE A 12 2.77 -10.46 -7.20
C PHE A 12 2.10 -10.31 -5.82
N THR A 13 2.38 -11.28 -4.95
CA THR A 13 1.94 -11.28 -3.56
C THR A 13 3.13 -11.61 -2.65
N ASN A 14 3.24 -10.94 -1.50
CA ASN A 14 4.22 -11.23 -0.47
C ASN A 14 3.52 -11.76 0.79
N GLU A 15 3.99 -12.89 1.33
CA GLU A 15 3.50 -13.39 2.61
C GLU A 15 4.34 -12.81 3.75
N PHE A 16 3.69 -12.16 4.71
CA PHE A 16 4.34 -11.52 5.84
C PHE A 16 3.83 -12.10 7.17
N SER A 17 4.74 -12.31 8.13
CA SER A 17 4.40 -12.78 9.48
C SER A 17 4.84 -11.75 10.52
N GLY A 18 3.88 -11.15 11.23
CA GLY A 18 4.15 -10.09 12.18
C GLY A 18 2.88 -9.38 12.63
N THR A 19 2.94 -8.05 12.70
CA THR A 19 1.82 -7.14 12.95
C THR A 19 1.36 -6.46 11.66
N LEU A 20 0.14 -5.92 11.67
CA LEU A 20 -0.39 -5.16 10.52
C LEU A 20 0.50 -3.94 10.19
N GLU A 21 1.00 -3.25 11.20
CA GLU A 21 1.89 -2.09 11.00
C GLU A 21 3.21 -2.49 10.33
N GLU A 22 3.80 -3.61 10.74
CA GLU A 22 4.99 -4.14 10.06
C GLU A 22 4.68 -4.58 8.62
N ALA A 23 3.50 -5.16 8.38
CA ALA A 23 3.06 -5.53 7.03
C ALA A 23 2.86 -4.30 6.12
N LYS A 24 2.34 -3.19 6.67
CA LYS A 24 2.24 -1.90 5.96
C LYS A 24 3.62 -1.36 5.58
N LEU A 25 4.58 -1.41 6.50
CA LEU A 25 5.96 -0.97 6.24
C LEU A 25 6.63 -1.82 5.16
N GLU A 26 6.45 -3.15 5.20
CA GLU A 26 6.92 -4.06 4.16
C GLU A 26 6.26 -3.76 2.79
N ALA A 27 4.96 -3.42 2.80
CA ALA A 27 4.25 -3.10 1.58
C ALA A 27 4.80 -1.84 0.90
N LEU A 28 5.17 -0.80 1.66
CA LEU A 28 5.75 0.45 1.15
C LEU A 28 6.98 0.20 0.26
N ASP A 29 7.88 -0.69 0.68
CA ASP A 29 9.08 -1.04 -0.10
C ASP A 29 8.71 -1.62 -1.47
N GLY A 30 7.65 -2.44 -1.53
CA GLY A 30 7.15 -3.01 -2.78
C GLY A 30 6.31 -2.05 -3.65
N MET A 31 5.67 -1.01 -3.07
CA MET A 31 4.80 -0.08 -3.80
C MET A 31 5.53 0.66 -4.93
N SER A 32 6.83 0.89 -4.74
CA SER A 32 7.72 1.59 -5.67
C SER A 32 7.79 0.97 -7.08
N TYR A 33 7.31 -0.27 -7.25
CA TYR A 33 7.51 -1.07 -8.48
C TYR A 33 6.23 -1.43 -9.25
N THR A 34 5.05 -1.08 -8.73
CA THR A 34 3.77 -1.62 -9.24
C THR A 34 2.88 -0.58 -9.93
N GLN A 35 2.81 0.67 -9.42
CA GLN A 35 1.85 1.69 -9.87
C GLN A 35 0.40 1.13 -9.94
N ALA A 36 0.04 0.26 -8.99
CA ALA A 36 -1.29 -0.29 -8.81
C ALA A 36 -1.60 -0.38 -7.32
N SER A 37 -2.89 -0.32 -6.94
CA SER A 37 -3.29 -0.32 -5.54
C SER A 37 -2.78 -1.56 -4.81
N VAL A 38 -2.46 -1.40 -3.53
CA VAL A 38 -1.90 -2.47 -2.70
C VAL A 38 -2.86 -2.79 -1.58
N SER A 39 -3.27 -4.05 -1.48
CA SER A 39 -4.14 -4.54 -0.40
C SER A 39 -3.35 -5.44 0.53
N ILE A 40 -3.67 -5.36 1.83
CA ILE A 40 -3.19 -6.32 2.82
C ILE A 40 -4.37 -7.18 3.22
N GLU A 41 -4.21 -8.49 3.13
CA GLU A 41 -5.21 -9.49 3.43
C GLU A 41 -4.80 -10.29 4.68
N LYS A 42 -5.78 -10.71 5.46
CA LYS A 42 -5.61 -11.63 6.59
C LYS A 42 -6.72 -12.66 6.53
N ASP A 43 -6.35 -13.95 6.60
CA ASP A 43 -7.31 -15.06 6.52
C ASP A 43 -8.23 -15.00 5.27
N GLY A 44 -7.73 -14.41 4.18
CA GLY A 44 -8.46 -14.25 2.91
C GLY A 44 -9.38 -13.03 2.84
N GLU A 45 -9.40 -12.19 3.87
CA GLU A 45 -10.15 -10.93 3.88
C GLU A 45 -9.22 -9.73 3.80
N VAL A 46 -9.57 -8.73 2.99
CA VAL A 46 -8.83 -7.47 2.92
C VAL A 46 -9.03 -6.70 4.22
N VAL A 47 -7.93 -6.46 4.93
CA VAL A 47 -7.93 -5.69 6.19
C VAL A 47 -7.61 -4.22 5.98
N THR A 48 -6.87 -3.88 4.93
CA THR A 48 -6.63 -2.50 4.52
C THR A 48 -6.18 -2.41 3.07
N THR A 49 -6.35 -1.25 2.45
CA THR A 49 -5.86 -0.97 1.09
C THR A 49 -5.24 0.42 1.02
N SER A 50 -4.11 0.52 0.33
CA SER A 50 -3.57 1.79 -0.15
C SER A 50 -3.88 1.93 -1.63
N ARG A 51 -4.56 3.02 -1.99
CA ARG A 51 -4.98 3.28 -3.37
C ARG A 51 -3.87 3.96 -4.16
N TRP A 52 -3.65 3.48 -5.37
CA TRP A 52 -2.86 4.19 -6.38
C TRP A 52 -3.74 5.23 -7.10
N TYR A 53 -3.35 6.51 -7.06
CA TYR A 53 -4.11 7.60 -7.69
C TYR A 53 -3.67 7.89 -9.13
N GLY A 54 -2.42 7.58 -9.51
CA GLY A 54 -1.94 7.76 -10.89
C GLY A 54 -1.89 9.20 -11.38
N VAL A 55 -2.02 10.18 -10.48
CA VAL A 55 -1.93 11.62 -10.72
C VAL A 55 -1.07 12.24 -9.64
N GLU A 56 -0.40 13.36 -9.90
CA GLU A 56 0.42 14.05 -8.91
C GLU A 56 -0.43 14.44 -7.68
N PRO A 57 0.09 14.28 -6.46
CA PRO A 57 -0.60 14.70 -5.26
C PRO A 57 -0.83 16.21 -5.25
N THR A 58 -1.96 16.62 -4.71
CA THR A 58 -2.23 18.04 -4.44
C THR A 58 -1.52 18.49 -3.17
N GLN A 59 -1.38 19.80 -2.96
CA GLN A 59 -0.87 20.32 -1.69
C GLN A 59 -1.72 19.86 -0.49
N GLU A 60 -3.03 19.68 -0.68
CA GLU A 60 -3.93 19.18 0.35
C GLU A 60 -3.63 17.72 0.73
N ASP A 61 -3.27 16.88 -0.25
CA ASP A 61 -2.87 15.49 0.01
C ASP A 61 -1.61 15.42 0.89
N HIS A 62 -0.65 16.30 0.62
CA HIS A 62 0.55 16.44 1.46
C HIS A 62 0.24 17.01 2.86
N ASP A 63 -0.58 18.06 2.92
CA ASP A 63 -0.91 18.73 4.18
C ASP A 63 -1.66 17.80 5.15
N ASN A 64 -2.43 16.85 4.61
CA ASN A 64 -3.14 15.82 5.37
C ASN A 64 -2.29 14.57 5.68
N ASN A 65 -1.02 14.53 5.28
CA ASN A 65 -0.16 13.33 5.34
C ASN A 65 -0.80 12.10 4.69
N ALA A 66 -1.62 12.31 3.64
CA ALA A 66 -2.31 11.23 2.95
C ALA A 66 -1.40 10.56 1.88
N VAL A 67 -0.18 11.05 1.70
CA VAL A 67 0.77 10.56 0.70
C VAL A 67 1.75 9.60 1.35
N LEU A 68 1.69 8.32 0.95
CA LEU A 68 2.62 7.28 1.43
C LEU A 68 3.89 7.20 0.58
N GLU A 69 3.75 7.29 -0.74
CA GLU A 69 4.85 7.15 -1.71
C GLU A 69 4.48 7.83 -3.04
N GLU A 70 5.46 8.41 -3.72
CA GLU A 70 5.29 9.16 -4.98
C GLU A 70 6.22 8.63 -6.06
N ILE A 71 5.66 8.07 -7.13
CA ILE A 71 6.43 7.46 -8.22
C ILE A 71 5.84 7.79 -9.59
N GLY A 72 6.68 8.10 -10.58
CA GLY A 72 6.25 8.21 -11.98
C GLY A 72 5.08 9.18 -12.24
N GLY A 73 4.96 10.25 -11.47
CA GLY A 73 3.89 11.26 -11.61
C GLY A 73 2.55 10.88 -10.96
N GLY A 74 2.53 9.89 -10.08
CA GLY A 74 1.39 9.56 -9.24
C GLY A 74 1.79 9.25 -7.80
N PHE A 75 0.79 9.05 -6.93
CA PHE A 75 1.03 8.72 -5.53
C PHE A 75 0.11 7.62 -4.98
N TYR A 76 0.56 7.03 -3.87
CA TYR A 76 -0.22 6.14 -3.02
C TYR A 76 -0.85 6.89 -1.85
N GLY A 77 -2.15 6.71 -1.68
CA GLY A 77 -2.88 7.22 -0.52
C GLY A 77 -2.58 6.46 0.77
N ASP A 78 -2.85 7.08 1.92
CA ASP A 78 -2.83 6.40 3.22
C ASP A 78 -3.77 5.17 3.23
N TRP A 79 -3.54 4.30 4.21
CA TRP A 79 -4.24 3.05 4.40
C TRP A 79 -5.70 3.27 4.81
N GLU A 80 -6.64 2.74 4.01
CA GLU A 80 -8.10 2.75 4.26
C GLU A 80 -8.63 1.39 4.71
#